data_AF-A0A1I7DYG9-F1
#
_entry.id   AF-A0A1I7DYG9-F1
#
_cell.length_a   1.000
_cell.length_b   1.000
_cell.length_c   1.000
_cell.angle_alpha   90.00
_cell.angle_beta   90.00
_cell.angle_gamma   90.00
#
_symmetry.space_group_name_H-M   'P 1'
#
loop_
_entity.id
_entity.type
_entity.pdbx_description
1 polymer ?
#
loop_
_entity_poly.entity_id
_entity_poly.type
_entity_poly.pdbx_seq_one_letter_code
_entity_poly.pdbx_strand_id
1 'polypeptide(L)'
;MTDTLDLALQASGCDRATVLHKPRLLSDNGSSYISSELADGLKDRQMDHVRGAPYHPQTQGKIERWHQTLKNRILLENYYLPG
;
A
#
# COMPACT_ATOMS: atom_id res chain seq x y z
N MET A 1 7.65 -16.56 -3.52
CA MET A 1 7.33 -15.22 -2.98
C MET A 1 6.05 -14.69 -3.64
N THR A 2 5.92 -14.80 -4.96
CA THR A 2 4.70 -14.48 -5.72
C THR A 2 3.49 -15.31 -5.31
N ASP A 3 3.68 -16.61 -5.05
CA ASP A 3 2.57 -17.53 -4.67
C ASP A 3 1.80 -17.10 -3.42
N THR A 4 2.49 -16.49 -2.45
CA THR A 4 1.87 -15.99 -1.22
C THR A 4 1.02 -14.75 -1.47
N LEU A 5 1.47 -13.86 -2.38
CA LEU A 5 0.72 -12.67 -2.76
C LEU A 5 -0.52 -13.03 -3.58
N ASP A 6 -0.41 -14.02 -4.47
CA ASP A 6 -1.53 -14.49 -5.29
C ASP A 6 -2.60 -15.17 -4.42
N LEU A 7 -2.19 -15.98 -3.44
CA LEU A 7 -3.09 -16.55 -2.43
C LEU A 7 -3.83 -15.47 -1.64
N ALA A 8 -3.12 -14.43 -1.19
CA ALA A 8 -3.73 -13.32 -0.45
C ALA A 8 -4.68 -12.49 -1.34
N LEU A 9 -4.34 -12.31 -2.61
CA LEU A 9 -5.18 -11.62 -3.59
C LEU A 9 -6.49 -12.37 -3.83
N GLN A 10 -6.42 -13.69 -4.01
CA GLN A 10 -7.59 -14.56 -4.13
C GLN A 10 -8.43 -14.56 -2.86
N ALA A 11 -7.81 -14.69 -1.68
CA ALA A 11 -8.52 -14.73 -0.41
C ALA A 11 -9.23 -13.40 -0.07
N SER A 12 -8.63 -12.27 -0.44
CA SER A 12 -9.22 -10.95 -0.24
C SER A 12 -10.33 -10.60 -1.25
N GLY A 13 -10.43 -11.34 -2.36
CA GLY A 13 -11.37 -11.06 -3.46
C GLY A 13 -11.05 -9.77 -4.23
N CYS A 14 -9.87 -9.19 -4.00
CA CYS A 14 -9.43 -7.95 -4.64
C CYS A 14 -9.13 -8.13 -6.14
N ASP A 15 -8.98 -9.37 -6.62
CA ASP A 15 -8.86 -9.72 -8.04
C ASP A 15 -10.15 -9.46 -8.83
N ARG A 16 -11.31 -9.42 -8.15
CA ARG A 16 -12.65 -9.24 -8.76
C ARG A 16 -13.29 -7.89 -8.47
N ALA A 17 -12.57 -6.99 -7.79
CA ALA A 17 -13.09 -5.67 -7.45
C ALA A 17 -13.46 -4.92 -8.74
N THR A 18 -14.71 -4.46 -8.84
CA THR A 18 -15.13 -3.63 -9.96
C THR A 18 -14.55 -2.23 -9.78
N VAL A 19 -13.39 -1.99 -10.40
CA VAL A 19 -12.69 -0.72 -10.31
C VAL A 19 -13.23 0.23 -11.37
N LEU A 20 -13.99 1.25 -10.95
CA LEU A 20 -14.51 2.26 -11.87
C LEU A 20 -13.37 3.07 -12.52
N HIS A 21 -12.34 3.44 -11.73
CA HIS A 21 -11.16 4.19 -12.17
C HIS A 21 -9.91 3.54 -11.57
N LYS A 22 -8.96 3.12 -12.42
CA LYS A 22 -7.71 2.54 -11.95
C LYS A 22 -6.97 3.56 -11.07
N PRO A 23 -6.64 3.23 -9.82
CA PRO A 23 -5.97 4.15 -8.94
C PRO A 23 -4.53 4.35 -9.40
N ARG A 24 -4.02 5.57 -9.20
CA ARG A 24 -2.59 5.86 -9.38
C ARG A 24 -1.88 5.57 -8.07
N LEU A 25 -0.76 4.86 -8.13
CA LEU A 25 0.04 4.59 -6.94
C LEU A 25 0.89 5.82 -6.62
N LEU A 26 0.81 6.32 -5.39
CA LEU A 26 1.70 7.35 -4.86
C LEU A 26 2.54 6.73 -3.74
N SER A 27 3.85 6.65 -3.92
CA SER A 27 4.77 6.10 -2.92
C SER A 27 5.88 7.08 -2.55
N ASP A 28 6.56 6.77 -1.44
CA ASP A 28 7.87 7.34 -1.13
C ASP A 28 8.97 6.73 -2.02
N ASN A 29 10.21 7.13 -1.74
CA ASN A 29 11.41 6.68 -2.44
C ASN A 29 12.13 5.54 -1.67
N GLY A 30 11.41 4.74 -0.88
CA GLY A 30 11.96 3.53 -0.28
C GLY A 30 12.45 2.55 -1.35
N SER A 31 13.52 1.80 -1.07
CA SER A 31 14.12 0.86 -2.04
C SER A 31 13.11 -0.17 -2.57
N SER A 32 12.17 -0.60 -1.74
CA SER A 32 11.08 -1.50 -2.14
C SER A 32 10.11 -0.91 -3.17
N TYR A 33 9.97 0.42 -3.20
CA TYR A 33 9.12 1.12 -4.17
C TYR A 33 9.88 1.58 -5.42
N ILE A 34 11.21 1.45 -5.42
CA ILE A 34 12.09 1.75 -6.56
C ILE A 34 12.40 0.47 -7.37
N SER A 35 12.02 -0.71 -6.89
CA SER A 35 12.32 -1.98 -7.54
C SER A 35 11.73 -2.04 -8.96
N SER A 36 12.50 -2.59 -9.89
CA SER A 36 12.05 -2.82 -11.27
C SER A 36 10.88 -3.80 -11.32
N GLU A 37 10.87 -4.79 -10.44
CA GLU A 37 9.79 -5.78 -10.32
C GLU A 37 8.44 -5.11 -10.00
N LEU A 38 8.43 -4.11 -9.12
CA LEU A 38 7.21 -3.35 -8.82
C LEU A 38 6.77 -2.50 -10.02
N ALA A 39 7.72 -1.87 -10.70
CA ALA A 39 7.43 -1.06 -11.88
C ALA A 39 6.83 -1.89 -13.01
N ASP A 40 7.39 -3.07 -13.28
CA ASP A 40 6.89 -4.01 -14.28
C ASP A 40 5.48 -4.50 -13.91
N GLY A 41 5.25 -4.87 -12.64
CA GLY A 41 3.94 -5.29 -12.15
C GLY A 41 2.86 -4.21 -12.14
N LEU A 42 3.23 -2.92 -12.06
CA LEU A 42 2.30 -1.79 -12.20
C LEU A 42 1.99 -1.51 -13.68
N LYS A 43 3.00 -1.66 -14.56
CA LYS A 43 2.86 -1.49 -16.00
C LYS A 43 1.92 -2.54 -16.60
N ASP A 44 2.07 -3.80 -16.21
CA ASP A 44 1.18 -4.90 -16.64
C ASP A 44 -0.27 -4.66 -16.22
N ARG A 45 -0.47 -3.99 -15.07
CA ARG A 45 -1.78 -3.59 -14.57
C ARG A 45 -2.27 -2.24 -15.09
N GLN A 46 -1.50 -1.56 -15.95
CA GLN A 46 -1.77 -0.21 -16.45
C GLN A 46 -2.08 0.79 -15.34
N MET A 47 -1.28 0.77 -14.26
CA MET A 47 -1.40 1.69 -13.15
C MET A 47 -0.26 2.70 -13.20
N ASP A 48 -0.59 3.99 -13.18
CA ASP A 48 0.45 5.03 -13.12
C ASP A 48 1.09 5.06 -11.74
N HIS A 49 2.41 5.14 -11.73
CA HIS A 49 3.20 5.30 -10.51
C HIS A 49 3.73 6.73 -10.42
N VAL A 50 3.25 7.47 -9.43
CA VAL A 50 3.70 8.82 -9.10
C VAL A 50 4.56 8.74 -7.85
N ARG A 51 5.71 9.42 -7.86
CA ARG A 51 6.59 9.49 -6.70
C ARG A 51 6.43 10.85 -6.04
N GLY A 52 6.37 10.86 -4.72
CA GLY A 52 6.45 12.10 -3.96
C GLY A 52 7.79 12.79 -4.23
N ALA A 53 7.76 14.09 -4.52
CA ALA A 53 8.99 14.86 -4.61
C ALA A 53 9.78 14.74 -3.29
N PRO A 54 11.13 14.68 -3.34
CA PRO A 54 11.96 14.72 -2.14
C PRO A 54 11.59 15.95 -1.28
N TYR A 55 11.48 15.77 0.02
CA TYR A 55 11.09 16.83 0.98
C TYR A 55 9.70 17.43 0.76
N HIS A 56 8.73 16.61 0.34
CA HIS A 56 7.34 17.05 0.18
C HIS A 56 6.39 16.46 1.25
N PRO A 57 6.47 16.92 2.51
CA PRO A 57 5.77 16.33 3.66
C PRO A 57 4.24 16.36 3.53
N GLN A 58 3.68 17.33 2.81
CA GLN A 58 2.22 17.44 2.65
C GLN A 58 1.62 16.33 1.77
N THR A 59 2.36 15.82 0.78
CA THR A 59 1.90 14.73 -0.09
C THR A 59 1.98 13.36 0.62
N GLN A 60 2.81 13.25 1.66
CA GLN A 60 2.97 12.05 2.50
C GLN A 60 2.07 12.05 3.75
N GLY A 61 1.48 13.20 4.13
CA GLY A 61 0.74 13.33 5.39
C GLY A 61 -0.49 12.41 5.54
N LYS A 62 -1.11 11.96 4.44
CA LYS A 62 -2.24 11.00 4.50
C LYS A 62 -1.79 9.62 4.95
N ILE A 63 -0.71 9.09 4.39
CA ILE A 63 -0.20 7.76 4.74
C ILE A 63 0.45 7.78 6.14
N GLU A 64 1.14 8.87 6.49
CA GLU A 64 1.67 9.07 7.84
C GLU A 64 0.56 9.10 8.90
N ARG A 65 -0.54 9.83 8.66
CA ARG A 65 -1.72 9.85 9.54
C ARG A 65 -2.42 8.49 9.62
N TRP A 66 -2.48 7.77 8.51
CA TRP A 66 -3.06 6.43 8.49
C TRP A 66 -2.21 5.44 9.29
N HIS A 67 -0.89 5.45 9.12
CA HIS A 67 0.04 4.64 9.93
C HIS A 67 -0.09 4.93 11.43
N GLN A 68 -0.24 6.20 11.81
CA GLN A 68 -0.48 6.58 13.20
C GLN A 68 -1.81 6.02 13.72
N THR A 69 -2.88 6.13 12.93
CA THR A 69 -4.21 5.58 13.27
C THR A 69 -4.15 4.06 13.43
N LEU A 70 -3.46 3.37 12.54
CA LEU A 70 -3.28 1.93 12.57
C LEU A 70 -2.52 1.49 13.82
N LYS A 71 -1.38 2.13 14.11
CA LYS A 71 -0.59 1.88 15.32
C LYS A 71 -1.43 2.08 16.57
N ASN A 72 -2.20 3.17 16.65
CA ASN A 72 -3.06 3.43 17.80
C ASN A 72 -4.12 2.34 17.96
N ARG A 73 -4.79 1.90 16.88
CA ARG A 73 -5.80 0.83 16.95
C ARG A 73 -5.21 -0.52 17.34
N ILE A 74 -4.11 -0.94 16.71
CA ILE A 74 -3.47 -2.23 16.99
C ILE A 74 -2.83 -2.26 18.39
N LEU A 75 -2.19 -1.16 18.82
CA LEU A 75 -1.63 -1.05 20.17
C LEU A 75 -2.75 -1.04 21.22
N LEU A 76 -3.87 -0.36 20.96
CA LEU A 76 -5.05 -0.42 21.82
C LEU A 76 -5.57 -1.86 21.94
N GLU A 77 -5.69 -2.59 20.84
CA GLU A 77 -6.14 -3.99 20.89
C GLU A 77 -5.15 -4.93 21.63
N ASN A 78 -3.84 -4.68 21.58
CA ASN A 78 -2.85 -5.50 22.30
C ASN A 78 -2.71 -5.15 23.79
N TYR A 79 -2.83 -3.88 24.18
CA TYR A 79 -2.70 -3.46 25.59
C TYR A 79 -3.97 -3.68 26.41
N TYR A 80 -5.13 -3.80 25.76
CA TYR A 80 -6.42 -3.97 26.43
C TYR A 80 -7.00 -5.37 26.29
N LEU A 81 -6.21 -6.39 25.91
CA LEU A 81 -6.61 -7.77 26.12
C LEU A 81 -6.64 -8.05 27.63
N PRO A 82 -7.82 -8.23 28.25
CA PRO A 82 -7.85 -8.80 29.58
C PRO A 82 -7.39 -10.25 29.43
N GLY A 83 -6.33 -10.61 30.15
CA GLY A 83 -6.03 -12.02 30.40
C GLY A 83 -7.18 -12.71 31.13
#